data_AF-A0A3A9SXZ3-F1
#
_entry.id   AF-A0A3A9SXZ3-F1
#
_cell.length_a   1.000
_cell.length_b   1.000
_cell.length_c   1.000
_cell.angle_alpha   90.00
_cell.angle_beta   90.00
_cell.angle_gamma   90.00
#
_symmetry.space_group_name_H-M   'P 1'
#
loop_
_entity.id
_entity.type
_entity.pdbx_description
1 polymer ?
#
loop_
_entity_poly.entity_id
_entity_poly.type
_entity_poly.pdbx_seq_one_letter_code
_entity_poly.pdbx_strand_id
1 'polypeptide(L)'
;MSMEKRLKQKTRIITFAIVLGALFISGCNNTNDSKNEPFDYGELGVSEYKYPEEFAIGDNLRAMLENCAIYYTDYDNSNEIDAEWEQGFIHNFCQNSWFGYDYLNSIGDNGGLTISKEQVEYIYNSFSGNSAEFMSLTEGEDIKIDEASSGFSYAELLDYKTEDNGDEINLSVTFKISNAVDGDIEKEGKVTLIKNPYSCFDGYSVKNFHIS
;
A
#
# COMPACT_ATOMS: atom_id res chain seq x y z
N MET A 1 48.34 48.67 7.48
CA MET A 1 49.10 49.46 6.49
C MET A 1 49.31 48.59 5.25
N SER A 2 48.75 49.04 4.12
CA SER A 2 48.99 48.69 2.69
C SER A 2 49.53 47.28 2.36
N MET A 3 48.80 46.39 1.68
CA MET A 3 48.43 46.43 0.25
C MET A 3 49.65 46.48 -0.69
N GLU A 4 49.62 45.62 -1.71
CA GLU A 4 50.38 45.64 -2.97
C GLU A 4 51.77 44.94 -2.95
N LYS A 5 52.22 44.14 -3.93
CA LYS A 5 51.79 43.86 -5.32
C LYS A 5 52.67 42.69 -5.85
N ARG A 6 52.06 41.76 -6.60
CA ARG A 6 52.43 41.26 -7.98
C ARG A 6 53.86 40.68 -8.21
N LEU A 7 54.17 39.66 -9.05
CA LEU A 7 53.47 38.82 -10.04
C LEU A 7 54.50 37.77 -10.59
N LYS A 8 54.01 36.64 -11.16
CA LYS A 8 54.61 35.78 -12.23
C LYS A 8 55.79 34.87 -11.80
N GLN A 9 55.96 33.61 -12.24
CA GLN A 9 55.43 32.88 -13.41
C GLN A 9 55.70 31.34 -13.28
N LYS A 10 54.81 30.54 -13.87
CA LYS A 10 55.02 29.25 -14.60
C LYS A 10 55.30 27.92 -13.86
N THR A 11 54.21 27.20 -13.61
CA THR A 11 53.84 25.84 -14.08
C THR A 11 54.92 24.88 -14.60
N ARG A 12 55.09 23.73 -13.93
CA ARG A 12 54.72 22.36 -14.37
C ARG A 12 55.23 21.34 -13.33
N ILE A 13 54.32 20.72 -12.57
CA ILE A 13 54.60 19.60 -11.68
C ILE A 13 54.40 18.32 -12.48
N ILE A 14 55.43 17.48 -12.51
CA ILE A 14 55.47 16.18 -13.18
C ILE A 14 54.95 15.13 -12.19
N THR A 15 53.97 14.34 -12.65
CA THR A 15 53.30 13.24 -11.97
C THR A 15 54.28 12.15 -11.53
N PHE A 16 54.24 11.76 -10.25
CA PHE A 16 54.88 10.56 -9.72
C PHE A 16 53.85 9.43 -9.69
N ALA A 17 54.10 8.35 -10.43
CA ALA A 17 53.43 7.07 -10.23
C ALA A 17 54.32 6.21 -9.31
N ILE A 18 53.84 5.90 -8.11
CA ILE A 18 54.42 4.87 -7.25
C ILE A 18 53.41 3.73 -7.21
N VAL A 19 53.76 2.63 -7.86
CA VAL A 19 53.16 1.32 -7.66
C VAL A 19 53.84 0.72 -6.44
N LEU A 20 53.10 0.50 -5.36
CA LEU A 20 53.53 -0.37 -4.26
C LEU A 20 52.32 -1.21 -3.83
N GLY A 21 52.41 -2.51 -4.06
CA GLY A 21 51.50 -3.48 -3.48
C GLY A 21 52.03 -3.99 -2.15
N ALA A 22 51.14 -4.17 -1.18
CA ALA A 22 51.20 -5.23 -0.17
C ALA A 22 49.84 -5.37 0.53
N LEU A 23 49.50 -6.62 0.80
CA LEU A 23 48.27 -7.14 1.38
C LEU A 23 47.81 -6.42 2.67
N PHE A 24 46.50 -6.20 2.77
CA PHE A 24 45.77 -6.27 4.03
C PHE A 24 44.57 -7.21 3.86
N ILE A 25 44.51 -8.24 4.69
CA ILE A 25 43.32 -9.06 4.90
C ILE A 25 42.37 -8.21 5.75
N SER A 26 41.19 -7.91 5.23
CA SER A 26 40.03 -7.52 6.04
C SER A 26 38.84 -8.30 5.55
N GLY A 27 38.30 -9.13 6.43
CA GLY A 27 37.02 -9.78 6.23
C GLY A 27 35.87 -8.78 6.33
N CYS A 28 34.68 -9.32 6.05
CA CYS A 28 33.38 -8.76 6.40
C CYS A 28 32.98 -7.48 5.65
N ASN A 29 32.14 -7.63 4.62
CA ASN A 29 30.68 -7.65 4.81
C ASN A 29 30.01 -7.44 3.44
N ASN A 30 29.37 -8.49 2.92
CA ASN A 30 28.20 -8.26 2.08
C ASN A 30 27.10 -7.79 3.03
N THR A 31 27.05 -6.49 3.32
CA THR A 31 25.79 -5.87 3.72
C THR A 31 24.93 -5.87 2.46
N ASN A 32 24.19 -6.96 2.27
CA ASN A 32 22.87 -6.82 1.67
C ASN A 32 22.17 -5.81 2.58
N ASP A 33 22.03 -4.57 2.13
CA ASP A 33 20.98 -3.70 2.62
C ASP A 33 19.66 -4.34 2.18
N SER A 34 19.25 -5.42 2.87
CA SER A 34 17.85 -5.78 2.91
C SER A 34 17.18 -4.55 3.48
N LYS A 35 16.46 -3.82 2.63
CA LYS A 35 15.40 -2.94 3.14
C LYS A 35 14.65 -3.79 4.16
N ASN A 36 14.53 -3.32 5.40
CA ASN A 36 13.64 -3.97 6.36
C ASN A 36 12.25 -3.85 5.77
N GLU A 37 11.84 -4.86 5.02
CA GLU A 37 10.47 -4.99 4.55
C GLU A 37 9.59 -5.17 5.81
N PRO A 38 8.42 -4.52 5.88
CA PRO A 38 7.59 -4.55 7.08
C PRO A 38 7.00 -5.94 7.36
N PHE A 39 7.00 -6.83 6.37
CA PHE A 39 6.50 -8.20 6.45
C PHE A 39 7.43 -9.16 5.71
N ASP A 40 7.38 -10.44 6.08
CA ASP A 40 7.90 -11.51 5.22
C ASP A 40 6.86 -11.86 4.15
N TYR A 41 6.91 -11.15 3.02
CA TYR A 41 5.98 -11.38 1.91
C TYR A 41 6.04 -12.81 1.35
N GLY A 42 7.17 -13.50 1.50
CA GLY A 42 7.33 -14.89 1.07
C GLY A 42 6.49 -15.83 1.93
N GLU A 43 6.52 -15.66 3.25
CA GLU A 43 5.68 -16.42 4.20
C GLU A 43 4.19 -16.10 4.02
N LEU A 44 3.85 -14.85 3.67
CA LEU A 44 2.48 -14.44 3.34
C LEU A 44 2.02 -14.92 1.95
N GLY A 45 2.88 -15.50 1.12
CA GLY A 45 2.52 -15.94 -0.24
C GLY A 45 2.30 -14.79 -1.22
N VAL A 46 2.88 -13.63 -0.94
CA VAL A 46 2.72 -12.38 -1.69
C VAL A 46 3.93 -12.17 -2.59
N SER A 47 3.68 -11.80 -3.85
CA SER A 47 4.73 -11.48 -4.82
C SER A 47 4.65 -10.04 -5.30
N GLU A 48 5.79 -9.44 -5.60
CA GLU A 48 5.87 -8.08 -6.14
C GLU A 48 5.05 -7.94 -7.44
N TYR A 49 4.12 -7.00 -7.44
CA TYR A 49 3.27 -6.63 -8.56
C TYR A 49 4.09 -6.01 -9.70
N LYS A 50 3.79 -6.43 -10.93
CA LYS A 50 4.42 -5.90 -12.14
C LYS A 50 3.49 -4.90 -12.80
N TYR A 51 3.82 -3.61 -12.62
CA TYR A 51 3.01 -2.52 -13.16
C TYR A 51 2.92 -2.59 -14.69
N PRO A 52 1.69 -2.50 -15.26
CA PRO A 52 1.52 -2.33 -16.70
C PRO A 52 2.05 -0.96 -17.15
N GLU A 53 2.26 -0.79 -18.47
CA GLU A 53 2.65 0.50 -19.05
C GLU A 53 1.57 1.57 -18.84
N GLU A 54 0.30 1.17 -18.93
CA GLU A 54 -0.86 2.04 -18.71
C GLU A 54 -1.63 1.57 -17.48
N PHE A 55 -2.02 2.50 -16.61
CA PHE A 55 -2.82 2.18 -15.44
C PHE A 55 -4.20 1.65 -15.82
N ALA A 56 -4.59 0.54 -15.20
CA ALA A 56 -5.94 0.01 -15.23
C ALA A 56 -6.32 -0.51 -13.85
N ILE A 57 -7.60 -0.41 -13.50
CA ILE A 57 -8.13 -0.97 -12.26
C ILE A 57 -8.36 -2.47 -12.47
N GLY A 58 -7.57 -3.30 -11.78
CA GLY A 58 -7.77 -4.74 -11.70
C GLY A 58 -8.88 -5.14 -10.73
N ASP A 59 -9.15 -6.44 -10.63
CA ASP A 59 -10.30 -6.95 -9.88
C ASP A 59 -10.14 -6.74 -8.36
N ASN A 60 -8.93 -6.90 -7.81
CA ASN A 60 -8.69 -6.71 -6.37
C ASN A 60 -8.76 -5.24 -5.99
N LEU A 61 -8.18 -4.36 -6.81
CA LEU A 61 -8.27 -2.91 -6.61
C LEU A 61 -9.72 -2.44 -6.76
N ARG A 62 -10.48 -2.96 -7.73
CA ARG A 62 -11.91 -2.67 -7.88
C ARG A 62 -12.70 -3.06 -6.64
N ALA A 63 -12.54 -4.29 -6.16
CA ALA A 63 -13.23 -4.78 -4.98
C ALA A 63 -12.94 -3.92 -3.75
N MET A 64 -11.68 -3.53 -3.55
CA MET A 64 -11.28 -2.61 -2.48
C MET A 64 -11.98 -1.25 -2.60
N LEU A 65 -11.99 -0.64 -3.77
CA LEU A 65 -12.61 0.67 -4.00
C LEU A 65 -14.13 0.65 -3.83
N GLU A 66 -14.79 -0.41 -4.30
CA GLU A 66 -16.23 -0.62 -4.09
C GLU A 66 -16.53 -0.78 -2.60
N ASN A 67 -15.71 -1.55 -1.87
CA ASN A 67 -15.84 -1.68 -0.43
C ASN A 67 -15.63 -0.33 0.30
N CYS A 68 -14.66 0.49 -0.15
CA CYS A 68 -14.50 1.85 0.36
C CYS A 68 -15.76 2.69 0.16
N ALA A 69 -16.40 2.60 -1.01
CA ALA A 69 -17.59 3.38 -1.31
C ALA A 69 -18.79 3.04 -0.40
N ILE A 70 -18.83 1.83 0.17
CA ILE A 70 -19.86 1.42 1.14
C ILE A 70 -19.61 2.05 2.52
N TYR A 71 -18.35 2.07 2.97
CA TYR A 71 -18.02 2.34 4.37
C TYR A 71 -17.37 3.69 4.65
N TYR A 72 -16.82 4.36 3.63
CA TYR A 72 -16.15 5.66 3.77
C TYR A 72 -16.79 6.71 2.88
N THR A 73 -17.15 7.84 3.49
CA THR A 73 -17.39 9.09 2.76
C THR A 73 -16.07 9.80 2.47
N ASP A 74 -15.18 9.80 3.47
CA ASP A 74 -13.86 10.43 3.46
C ASP A 74 -12.85 9.49 4.10
N TYR A 75 -11.68 9.36 3.50
CA TYR A 75 -10.53 8.66 4.05
C TYR A 75 -9.22 9.34 3.61
N ASP A 76 -8.27 9.44 4.54
CA ASP A 76 -6.91 9.92 4.35
C ASP A 76 -5.99 8.98 5.13
N ASN A 77 -4.95 8.44 4.47
CA ASN A 77 -4.05 7.46 5.06
C ASN A 77 -3.12 8.04 6.15
N SER A 78 -3.08 9.36 6.30
CA SER A 78 -2.33 10.05 7.36
C SER A 78 -3.11 10.21 8.67
N ASN A 79 -4.40 9.87 8.66
CA ASN A 79 -5.22 9.92 9.86
C ASN A 79 -4.73 8.91 10.92
N GLU A 80 -4.86 9.29 12.19
CA GLU A 80 -4.61 8.39 13.31
C GLU A 80 -5.65 7.26 13.31
N ILE A 81 -5.19 6.03 13.49
CA ILE A 81 -6.07 4.88 13.70
C ILE A 81 -6.23 4.65 15.20
N ASP A 82 -7.47 4.51 15.64
CA ASP A 82 -7.81 4.11 17.00
C ASP A 82 -8.48 2.73 17.00
N ALA A 83 -8.75 2.20 18.20
CA ALA A 83 -9.34 0.88 18.34
C ALA A 83 -10.75 0.76 17.68
N GLU A 84 -11.53 1.84 17.62
CA GLU A 84 -12.84 1.81 16.96
C GLU A 84 -12.67 1.71 15.43
N TRP A 85 -11.73 2.47 14.88
CA TRP A 85 -11.38 2.42 13.47
C TRP A 85 -10.80 1.07 13.08
N GLU A 86 -9.88 0.50 13.87
CA GLU A 86 -9.30 -0.82 13.64
C GLU A 86 -10.37 -1.91 13.53
N GLN A 87 -11.34 -1.91 14.45
CA GLN A 87 -12.45 -2.87 14.43
C GLN A 87 -13.34 -2.69 13.20
N GLY A 88 -13.62 -1.44 12.80
CA GLY A 88 -14.31 -1.15 11.54
C GLY A 88 -13.54 -1.66 10.32
N PHE A 89 -12.23 -1.49 10.29
CA PHE A 89 -11.38 -2.00 9.21
C PHE A 89 -11.39 -3.53 9.13
N ILE A 90 -11.20 -4.22 10.26
CA ILE A 90 -11.26 -5.68 10.36
C ILE A 90 -12.61 -6.17 9.83
N HIS A 91 -13.70 -5.59 10.33
CA HIS A 91 -15.04 -5.92 9.89
C HIS A 91 -15.19 -5.77 8.36
N ASN A 92 -14.80 -4.62 7.82
CA ASN A 92 -15.08 -4.29 6.42
C ASN A 92 -14.16 -5.01 5.43
N PHE A 93 -12.87 -5.20 5.75
CA PHE A 93 -11.86 -5.72 4.81
C PHE A 93 -11.33 -7.11 5.14
N CYS A 94 -11.48 -7.59 6.37
CA CYS A 94 -10.96 -8.90 6.79
C CYS A 94 -12.09 -9.92 7.02
N GLN A 95 -13.27 -9.47 7.46
CA GLN A 95 -14.41 -10.32 7.79
C GLN A 95 -15.54 -10.17 6.78
N ASN A 96 -15.23 -10.15 5.48
CA ASN A 96 -16.22 -9.86 4.45
C ASN A 96 -16.50 -11.07 3.55
N SER A 97 -17.55 -11.82 3.92
CA SER A 97 -17.99 -13.00 3.18
C SER A 97 -18.57 -12.74 1.77
N TRP A 98 -18.87 -11.48 1.42
CA TRP A 98 -19.47 -11.11 0.12
C TRP A 98 -18.51 -10.31 -0.78
N PHE A 99 -17.58 -9.55 -0.20
CA PHE A 99 -16.54 -8.82 -0.92
C PHE A 99 -15.17 -9.42 -0.60
N GLY A 100 -14.80 -10.43 -1.38
CA GLY A 100 -13.49 -11.07 -1.29
C GLY A 100 -12.55 -10.58 -2.39
N TYR A 101 -11.29 -10.41 -2.04
CA TYR A 101 -10.17 -10.23 -2.97
C TYR A 101 -9.26 -11.45 -2.89
N ASP A 102 -8.44 -11.67 -3.92
CA ASP A 102 -7.71 -12.92 -4.15
C ASP A 102 -6.92 -13.40 -2.94
N TYR A 103 -6.27 -12.48 -2.21
CA TYR A 103 -5.53 -12.83 -1.00
C TYR A 103 -6.41 -13.50 0.06
N LEU A 104 -7.53 -12.88 0.44
CA LEU A 104 -8.47 -13.43 1.43
C LEU A 104 -9.17 -14.70 0.90
N ASN A 105 -9.56 -14.70 -0.38
CA ASN A 105 -10.19 -15.86 -1.02
C ASN A 105 -9.26 -17.07 -1.05
N SER A 106 -7.97 -16.87 -1.32
CA SER A 106 -6.99 -17.97 -1.36
C SER A 106 -6.84 -18.66 0.00
N ILE A 107 -7.02 -17.93 1.10
CA ILE A 107 -7.00 -18.50 2.47
C ILE A 107 -8.23 -19.39 2.65
N GLY A 108 -9.41 -18.90 2.27
CA GLY A 108 -10.66 -19.65 2.24
C GLY A 108 -10.59 -20.94 1.41
N ASP A 109 -10.10 -20.83 0.17
CA ASP A 109 -10.00 -21.94 -0.79
C ASP A 109 -9.04 -23.04 -0.34
N ASN A 110 -8.00 -22.68 0.43
CA ASN A 110 -7.07 -23.63 1.04
C ASN A 110 -7.59 -24.25 2.35
N GLY A 111 -8.86 -23.98 2.72
CA GLY A 111 -9.50 -24.51 3.92
C GLY A 111 -9.17 -23.74 5.20
N GLY A 112 -8.53 -22.58 5.09
CA GLY A 112 -8.35 -21.63 6.19
C GLY A 112 -9.62 -20.80 6.39
N LEU A 113 -10.06 -20.63 7.63
CA LEU A 113 -11.21 -19.78 7.97
C LEU A 113 -10.82 -18.62 8.88
N THR A 114 -9.52 -18.46 9.13
CA THR A 114 -8.97 -17.46 10.04
C THR A 114 -7.73 -16.82 9.43
N ILE A 115 -7.46 -15.60 9.86
CA ILE A 115 -6.22 -14.88 9.60
C ILE A 115 -5.60 -14.40 10.91
N SER A 116 -4.27 -14.27 10.94
CA SER A 116 -3.53 -13.76 12.09
C SER A 116 -3.54 -12.23 12.16
N LYS A 117 -3.12 -11.67 13.30
CA LYS A 117 -2.85 -10.22 13.45
C LYS A 117 -1.89 -9.70 12.38
N GLU A 118 -0.79 -10.40 12.11
CA GLU A 118 0.16 -10.02 11.05
C GLU A 118 -0.52 -9.93 9.67
N GLN A 119 -1.43 -10.85 9.36
CA GLN A 119 -2.18 -10.82 8.10
C GLN A 119 -3.17 -9.65 8.05
N VAL A 120 -3.81 -9.28 9.17
CA VAL A 120 -4.63 -8.06 9.27
C VAL A 120 -3.79 -6.81 9.01
N GLU A 121 -2.62 -6.71 9.65
CA GLU A 121 -1.70 -5.58 9.49
C GLU A 121 -1.13 -5.50 8.07
N TYR A 122 -0.88 -6.65 7.43
CA TYR A 122 -0.54 -6.72 6.01
C TYR A 122 -1.68 -6.23 5.10
N ILE A 123 -2.92 -6.64 5.36
CA ILE A 123 -4.09 -6.16 4.61
C ILE A 123 -4.24 -4.64 4.80
N TYR A 124 -4.05 -4.13 6.02
CA TYR A 124 -4.03 -2.69 6.28
C TYR A 124 -2.90 -1.97 5.54
N ASN A 125 -1.70 -2.54 5.51
CA ASN A 125 -0.59 -1.97 4.74
C ASN A 125 -0.88 -1.97 3.23
N SER A 126 -1.47 -3.04 2.72
CA SER A 126 -1.91 -3.12 1.34
C SER A 126 -2.96 -2.05 1.03
N PHE A 127 -3.90 -1.82 1.94
CA PHE A 127 -4.94 -0.81 1.82
C PHE A 127 -4.39 0.61 1.90
N SER A 128 -3.60 0.94 2.91
CA SER A 128 -3.22 2.32 3.25
C SER A 128 -1.84 2.75 2.74
N GLY A 129 -0.97 1.79 2.46
CA GLY A 129 0.46 1.98 2.19
C GLY A 129 1.29 2.23 3.45
N ASN A 130 0.67 2.26 4.64
CA ASN A 130 1.32 2.51 5.92
C ASN A 130 1.41 1.22 6.75
N SER A 131 2.49 1.06 7.50
CA SER A 131 2.59 0.00 8.50
C SER A 131 2.08 0.53 9.84
N ALA A 132 1.20 -0.20 10.50
CA ALA A 132 0.71 0.10 11.83
C ALA A 132 0.47 -1.20 12.60
N GLU A 133 0.68 -1.15 13.91
CA GLU A 133 0.31 -2.25 14.81
C GLU A 133 -1.16 -2.09 15.20
N PHE A 134 -1.95 -3.16 15.07
CA PHE A 134 -3.35 -3.18 15.48
C PHE A 134 -3.44 -3.47 16.98
N MET A 135 -3.59 -2.42 17.78
CA MET A 135 -3.53 -2.50 19.24
C MET A 135 -4.78 -3.16 19.84
N SER A 136 -5.88 -3.22 19.09
CA SER A 136 -7.10 -3.93 19.50
C SER A 136 -6.99 -5.45 19.39
N LEU A 137 -5.97 -5.98 18.72
CA LEU A 137 -5.74 -7.41 18.53
C LEU A 137 -4.64 -7.95 19.45
N THR A 138 -4.83 -9.16 19.96
CA THR A 138 -3.79 -9.87 20.72
C THR A 138 -2.96 -10.78 19.80
N GLU A 139 -1.66 -10.90 20.05
CA GLU A 139 -0.83 -11.87 19.35
C GLU A 139 -1.36 -13.30 19.50
N GLY A 140 -1.50 -14.01 18.38
CA GLY A 140 -2.06 -15.37 18.33
C GLY A 140 -3.60 -15.42 18.40
N GLU A 141 -4.28 -14.28 18.37
CA GLU A 141 -5.72 -14.23 18.10
C GLU A 141 -6.01 -14.55 16.64
N ASP A 142 -6.94 -15.46 16.42
CA ASP A 142 -7.40 -15.86 15.09
C ASP A 142 -8.66 -15.07 14.72
N ILE A 143 -8.57 -14.23 13.69
CA ILE A 143 -9.68 -13.44 13.16
C ILE A 143 -10.41 -14.28 12.13
N LYS A 144 -11.69 -14.58 12.37
CA LYS A 144 -12.49 -15.35 11.40
C LYS A 144 -12.89 -14.51 10.19
N ILE A 145 -12.58 -15.02 9.01
CA ILE A 145 -12.88 -14.34 7.74
C ILE A 145 -14.33 -14.55 7.27
N ASP A 146 -14.99 -15.60 7.78
CA ASP A 146 -16.36 -15.99 7.44
C ASP A 146 -17.41 -15.34 8.35
N GLU A 147 -17.00 -14.56 9.34
CA GLU A 147 -17.91 -13.76 10.16
C GLU A 147 -18.47 -12.62 9.31
N ALA A 148 -19.71 -12.79 8.82
CA ALA A 148 -20.31 -11.85 7.87
C ALA A 148 -20.36 -10.41 8.42
N SER A 149 -19.68 -9.49 7.73
CA SER A 149 -19.71 -8.05 8.03
C SER A 149 -20.78 -7.24 7.31
N SER A 150 -21.26 -7.71 6.15
CA SER A 150 -22.17 -6.90 5.35
C SER A 150 -23.63 -7.25 5.65
N GLY A 151 -24.37 -6.29 6.22
CA GLY A 151 -25.76 -6.09 5.79
C GLY A 151 -25.76 -5.93 4.26
N PHE A 152 -26.84 -6.31 3.57
CA PHE A 152 -26.98 -6.50 2.11
C PHE A 152 -26.63 -5.29 1.18
N SER A 153 -25.75 -4.38 1.59
CA SER A 153 -25.25 -3.27 0.81
C SER A 153 -24.17 -3.71 -0.19
N TYR A 154 -24.15 -3.07 -1.36
CA TYR A 154 -23.10 -3.20 -2.34
C TYR A 154 -22.77 -1.85 -2.97
N ALA A 155 -21.59 -1.77 -3.58
CA ALA A 155 -21.23 -0.73 -4.52
C ALA A 155 -20.70 -1.37 -5.81
N GLU A 156 -20.87 -0.67 -6.93
CA GLU A 156 -20.35 -1.05 -8.24
C GLU A 156 -19.63 0.17 -8.84
N LEU A 157 -18.36 0.02 -9.20
CA LEU A 157 -17.60 1.05 -9.90
C LEU A 157 -18.03 1.09 -11.37
N LEU A 158 -18.79 2.12 -11.74
CA LEU A 158 -19.36 2.29 -13.08
C LEU A 158 -18.37 2.84 -14.09
N ASP A 159 -17.63 3.88 -13.71
CA ASP A 159 -16.67 4.58 -14.56
C ASP A 159 -15.51 5.14 -13.74
N TYR A 160 -14.36 5.31 -14.39
CA TYR A 160 -13.24 6.06 -13.82
C TYR A 160 -12.45 6.79 -14.90
N LYS A 161 -11.89 7.94 -14.52
CA LYS A 161 -10.95 8.71 -15.33
C LYS A 161 -9.70 8.98 -14.54
N THR A 162 -8.56 8.77 -15.17
CA THR A 162 -7.25 9.05 -14.59
C THR A 162 -6.82 10.47 -14.91
N GLU A 163 -6.35 11.17 -13.88
CA GLU A 163 -5.59 12.42 -14.01
C GLU A 163 -4.14 12.11 -13.62
N ASP A 164 -3.26 12.03 -14.63
CA ASP A 164 -1.87 11.65 -14.46
C ASP A 164 -1.07 12.74 -13.71
N ASN A 165 -0.45 12.37 -12.60
CA ASN A 165 0.34 13.26 -11.73
C ASN A 165 1.65 12.61 -11.25
N GLY A 166 2.29 11.79 -12.09
CA GLY A 166 3.63 11.27 -11.82
C GLY A 166 3.63 10.06 -10.87
N ASP A 167 3.95 10.26 -9.60
CA ASP A 167 4.11 9.16 -8.62
C ASP A 167 2.79 8.70 -7.98
N GLU A 168 1.73 9.50 -8.14
CA GLU A 168 0.38 9.24 -7.63
C GLU A 168 -0.62 9.13 -8.78
N ILE A 169 -1.60 8.24 -8.64
CA ILE A 169 -2.68 8.08 -9.60
C ILE A 169 -3.93 8.71 -9.02
N ASN A 170 -4.38 9.81 -9.62
CA ASN A 170 -5.63 10.46 -9.22
C ASN A 170 -6.75 9.96 -10.13
N LEU A 171 -7.84 9.53 -9.50
CA LEU A 171 -9.02 9.02 -10.17
C LEU A 171 -10.21 9.93 -9.86
N SER A 172 -10.96 10.28 -10.91
CA SER A 172 -12.37 10.65 -10.75
C SER A 172 -13.19 9.39 -11.00
N VAL A 173 -14.05 9.02 -10.07
CA VAL A 173 -14.80 7.75 -10.09
C VAL A 173 -16.30 7.99 -9.97
N THR A 174 -17.10 7.08 -10.50
CA THR A 174 -18.55 7.05 -10.28
C THR A 174 -18.93 5.66 -9.79
N PHE A 175 -19.56 5.61 -8.62
CA PHE A 175 -20.09 4.38 -8.04
C PHE A 175 -21.61 4.38 -8.09
N LYS A 176 -22.19 3.20 -8.31
CA LYS A 176 -23.57 2.90 -7.94
C LYS A 176 -23.56 2.22 -6.59
N ILE A 177 -24.24 2.78 -5.60
CA ILE A 177 -24.28 2.26 -4.23
C ILE A 177 -25.72 1.88 -3.90
N SER A 178 -25.91 0.67 -3.38
CA SER A 178 -27.22 0.21 -2.96
C SER A 178 -27.76 1.07 -1.83
N ASN A 179 -29.02 1.51 -1.94
CA ASN A 179 -29.72 2.18 -0.86
C ASN A 179 -31.10 1.53 -0.70
N ALA A 180 -31.32 0.94 0.47
CA ALA A 180 -32.52 0.17 0.78
C ALA A 180 -33.81 1.00 0.83
N VAL A 181 -33.69 2.33 0.95
CA VAL A 181 -34.84 3.26 1.10
C VAL A 181 -35.27 3.82 -0.26
N ASP A 182 -34.32 4.31 -1.05
CA ASP A 182 -34.60 5.09 -2.27
C ASP A 182 -34.21 4.36 -3.58
N GLY A 183 -33.71 3.13 -3.48
CA GLY A 183 -33.07 2.43 -4.59
C GLY A 183 -31.63 2.88 -4.80
N ASP A 184 -30.89 2.19 -5.66
CA ASP A 184 -29.48 2.48 -5.92
C ASP A 184 -29.23 3.95 -6.25
N ILE A 185 -28.21 4.53 -5.64
CA ILE A 185 -27.78 5.91 -5.86
C ILE A 185 -26.44 5.94 -6.60
N GLU A 186 -26.29 6.88 -7.53
CA GLU A 186 -24.99 7.17 -8.13
C GLU A 186 -24.27 8.25 -7.32
N LYS A 187 -23.00 8.01 -6.99
CA LYS A 187 -22.12 8.94 -6.31
C LYS A 187 -20.84 9.14 -7.11
N GLU A 188 -20.47 10.41 -7.28
CA GLU A 188 -19.16 10.76 -7.83
C GLU A 188 -18.13 10.86 -6.70
N GLY A 189 -16.87 10.60 -7.03
CA GLY A 189 -15.80 10.63 -6.05
C GLY A 189 -14.43 10.93 -6.64
N LYS A 190 -13.49 11.14 -5.73
CA LYS A 190 -12.07 11.32 -6.03
C LYS A 190 -11.25 10.35 -5.20
N VAL A 191 -10.31 9.68 -5.84
CA VAL A 191 -9.41 8.73 -5.19
C VAL A 191 -7.98 9.06 -5.58
N THR A 192 -7.06 9.09 -4.62
CA THR A 192 -5.64 9.15 -4.88
C THR A 192 -5.01 7.83 -4.47
N LEU A 193 -4.37 7.15 -5.41
CA LEU A 193 -3.65 5.90 -5.19
C LEU A 193 -2.14 6.14 -5.22
N ILE A 194 -1.43 5.35 -4.42
CA ILE A 194 0.04 5.26 -4.43
C ILE A 194 0.48 3.85 -4.81
N LYS A 195 1.65 3.74 -5.44
CA LYS A 195 2.26 2.45 -5.75
C LYS A 195 2.72 1.75 -4.47
N ASN A 196 2.18 0.56 -4.22
CA ASN A 196 2.63 -0.36 -3.18
C ASN A 196 2.84 -1.75 -3.81
N PRO A 197 4.06 -2.10 -4.27
CA PRO A 197 4.30 -3.29 -5.07
C PRO A 197 3.90 -4.61 -4.43
N TYR A 198 3.76 -4.68 -3.11
CA TYR A 198 3.35 -5.90 -2.40
C TYR A 198 1.91 -5.85 -1.88
N SER A 199 1.14 -4.82 -2.26
CA SER A 199 -0.28 -4.73 -1.93
C SER A 199 -1.08 -5.87 -2.56
N CYS A 200 -1.96 -6.48 -1.78
CA CYS A 200 -2.96 -7.43 -2.27
C CYS A 200 -4.05 -6.77 -3.14
N PHE A 201 -4.04 -5.44 -3.28
CA PHE A 201 -4.95 -4.67 -4.13
C PHE A 201 -4.26 -4.22 -5.43
N ASP A 202 -3.80 -5.21 -6.19
CA ASP A 202 -3.13 -5.05 -7.50
C ASP A 202 -1.94 -4.09 -7.47
N GLY A 203 -1.17 -4.09 -6.38
CA GLY A 203 0.04 -3.27 -6.26
C GLY A 203 -0.21 -1.79 -5.96
N TYR A 204 -1.42 -1.43 -5.50
CA TYR A 204 -1.77 -0.06 -5.13
C TYR A 204 -2.33 0.04 -3.71
N SER A 205 -2.20 1.21 -3.11
CA SER A 205 -2.81 1.56 -1.83
C SER A 205 -3.56 2.90 -1.97
N VAL A 206 -4.59 3.09 -1.15
CA VAL A 206 -5.37 4.33 -1.07
C VAL A 206 -4.62 5.32 -0.20
N LYS A 207 -4.31 6.48 -0.77
CA LYS A 207 -3.84 7.64 -0.02
C LYS A 207 -5.00 8.52 0.44
N ASN A 208 -5.94 8.79 -0.48
CA ASN A 208 -7.15 9.56 -0.21
C ASN A 208 -8.35 8.93 -0.93
N PHE A 209 -9.52 8.99 -0.30
CA PHE A 209 -10.78 8.60 -0.91
C PHE A 209 -11.88 9.57 -0.45
N HIS A 210 -12.67 10.06 -1.39
CA HIS A 210 -13.82 10.91 -1.11
C HIS A 210 -14.97 10.59 -2.07
N ILE A 211 -16.19 10.48 -1.57
CA ILE A 211 -17.43 10.38 -2.37
C ILE A 211 -18.47 11.41 -1.89
N SER A 212 -19.19 12.00 -2.83
CA SER A 212 -20.28 12.96 -2.57
C SER A 212 -21.63 12.27 -2.50
#